data_AF-A0A150S5D8-F1
#
_entry.id   AF-A0A150S5D8-F1
#
_cell.length_a   1.000
_cell.length_b   1.000
_cell.length_c   1.000
_cell.angle_alpha   90.00
_cell.angle_beta   90.00
_cell.angle_gamma   90.00
#
_symmetry.space_group_name_H-M   'P 1'
#
loop_
_entity.id
_entity.type
_entity.pdbx_description
1 polymer ?
#
loop_
_entity_poly.entity_id
_entity_poly.type
_entity_poly.pdbx_seq_one_letter_code
_entity_poly.pdbx_strand_id
1 'polypeptide(L)'
;MDPITVATRRFLRDLDRLWKQRPERIARLVASPGDRSHVAKALRLAEHDPSNRRPLFLHDAAFDAVEPYFAGLCDRVSTDYEIVRRGAAEEGVTLVPLAPPARSPAVAPEAHATAVLTAVAERLSAHLDGALVALLPRSVSDAAAWRKSLERLARTARPPSLRIAVLDAEDGPLSGVLGPEGARFSFDLDELFDFVEQQSSRKSEGPAASPSPTLTPQQRADFEQATGRTMPEPATAAAIQACFLEGARAAAKNDFKATAEAYRRARDLCHGESLAAQEAAATFALGGAYLAAGARPMAQATYGQAALLAAQEKLWTVACQAKLGEAGVGWIGSDFVRAARAYAEAASLAERGDIAQLRIEALRMEGLCHQLRGAEADAIQAWRRAIDAGTAADERARRASTFHEVVTTLADLLERRGLRAQAVHLRALLDAPATAADAAQK
;
A
#
# COMPACT_ATOMS: atom_id res chain seq x y z
N MET A 1 -6.56 -13.64 -21.20
CA MET A 1 -6.02 -12.33 -20.82
C MET A 1 -6.55 -12.04 -19.44
N ASP A 2 -5.72 -11.58 -18.50
CA ASP A 2 -6.21 -11.28 -17.16
C ASP A 2 -7.23 -10.12 -17.22
N PRO A 3 -8.29 -10.14 -16.38
CA PRO A 3 -9.33 -9.10 -16.40
C PRO A 3 -8.82 -7.68 -16.18
N ILE A 4 -7.73 -7.50 -15.42
CA ILE A 4 -7.11 -6.19 -15.18
C ILE A 4 -6.52 -5.63 -16.47
N THR A 5 -5.84 -6.44 -17.29
CA THR A 5 -5.34 -6.04 -18.61
C THR A 5 -6.48 -5.70 -19.57
N VAL A 6 -7.58 -6.45 -19.54
CA VAL A 6 -8.78 -6.14 -20.35
C VAL A 6 -9.36 -4.78 -19.93
N ALA A 7 -9.55 -4.56 -18.63
CA ALA A 7 -10.03 -3.30 -18.07
C ALA A 7 -9.10 -2.13 -18.41
N THR A 8 -7.79 -2.33 -18.32
CA THR A 8 -6.76 -1.34 -18.66
C THR A 8 -6.87 -0.93 -20.14
N ARG A 9 -6.96 -1.89 -21.06
CA ARG A 9 -7.09 -1.60 -22.49
C ARG A 9 -8.39 -0.87 -22.83
N ARG A 10 -9.50 -1.26 -22.19
CA ARG A 10 -10.79 -0.57 -22.34
C ARG A 10 -10.70 0.86 -21.83
N PHE A 11 -10.19 1.06 -20.62
CA PHE A 11 -9.99 2.36 -20.00
C PHE A 11 -9.15 3.30 -20.87
N LEU A 12 -7.99 2.84 -21.37
CA LEU A 12 -7.12 3.65 -22.23
C LEU A 12 -7.76 4.00 -23.57
N ARG A 13 -8.54 3.08 -24.16
CA ARG A 13 -9.29 3.34 -25.39
C ARG A 13 -10.38 4.38 -25.18
N ASP A 14 -11.11 4.30 -24.06
CA ASP A 14 -12.15 5.28 -23.72
C ASP A 14 -11.53 6.66 -23.48
N LEU A 15 -10.38 6.71 -22.81
CA LEU A 15 -9.65 7.95 -22.56
C LEU A 15 -9.16 8.61 -23.85
N ASP A 16 -8.57 7.83 -24.77
CA ASP A 16 -8.17 8.32 -26.10
C ASP A 16 -9.36 8.83 -26.92
N ARG A 17 -10.50 8.11 -26.89
CA ARG A 17 -11.74 8.54 -27.54
C ARG A 17 -12.22 9.90 -27.02
N LEU A 18 -12.21 10.11 -25.69
CA LEU A 18 -12.64 11.37 -25.08
C LEU A 18 -11.81 12.56 -25.59
N TRP A 19 -10.47 12.42 -25.63
CA TRP A 19 -9.61 13.50 -26.12
C TRP A 19 -9.67 13.69 -27.63
N LYS A 20 -9.91 12.64 -28.42
CA LYS A 20 -10.13 12.79 -29.86
C LYS A 20 -11.40 13.57 -30.17
N GLN A 21 -12.44 13.42 -29.36
CA GLN A 21 -13.70 14.15 -29.52
C GLN A 21 -13.60 15.59 -29.01
N ARG A 22 -12.91 15.82 -27.90
CA ARG A 22 -12.80 17.13 -27.23
C ARG A 22 -11.41 17.33 -26.62
N PRO A 23 -10.39 17.69 -27.42
CA PRO A 23 -8.99 17.75 -26.98
C PRO A 23 -8.73 18.78 -25.88
N GLU A 24 -9.55 19.82 -25.79
CA GLU A 24 -9.45 20.90 -24.81
C GLU A 24 -10.08 20.58 -23.44
N ARG A 25 -10.89 19.52 -23.37
CA ARG A 25 -11.60 19.13 -22.15
C ARG A 25 -10.73 18.34 -21.19
N ILE A 26 -10.98 18.55 -19.90
CA ILE A 26 -10.46 17.70 -18.84
C ILE A 26 -11.19 16.36 -18.91
N ALA A 27 -10.44 15.26 -19.02
CA ALA A 27 -11.00 13.93 -19.02
C ALA A 27 -11.34 13.49 -17.58
N ARG A 28 -12.58 13.05 -17.37
CA ARG A 28 -12.99 12.40 -16.12
C ARG A 28 -12.55 10.93 -16.16
N LEU A 29 -11.72 10.52 -15.22
CA LEU A 29 -11.36 9.11 -14.99
C LEU A 29 -12.30 8.59 -13.92
N VAL A 30 -13.07 7.55 -14.22
CA VAL A 30 -14.09 7.03 -13.29
C VAL A 30 -13.60 5.69 -12.75
N ALA A 31 -13.43 5.56 -11.44
CA ALA A 31 -13.07 4.30 -10.81
C ALA A 31 -13.55 4.26 -9.34
N SER A 32 -13.64 3.05 -8.77
CA SER A 32 -13.87 2.91 -7.33
C SER A 32 -12.69 3.49 -6.54
N PRO A 33 -12.88 3.99 -5.30
CA PRO A 33 -11.77 4.50 -4.49
C PRO A 33 -10.59 3.52 -4.33
N GLY A 34 -10.89 2.21 -4.23
CA GLY A 34 -9.88 1.14 -4.16
C GLY A 34 -9.07 0.95 -5.45
N ASP A 35 -9.60 1.37 -6.60
CA ASP A 35 -9.00 1.14 -7.92
C ASP A 35 -8.06 2.25 -8.36
N ARG A 36 -7.87 3.31 -7.53
CA ARG A 36 -6.97 4.43 -7.82
C ARG A 36 -5.57 3.97 -8.27
N SER A 37 -5.01 2.97 -7.58
CA SER A 37 -3.67 2.46 -7.91
C SER A 37 -3.64 1.76 -9.27
N HIS A 38 -4.74 1.12 -9.69
CA HIS A 38 -4.86 0.49 -11.00
C HIS A 38 -5.02 1.53 -12.11
N VAL A 39 -5.75 2.62 -11.87
CA VAL A 39 -5.81 3.76 -12.81
C VAL A 39 -4.41 4.36 -13.02
N ALA A 40 -3.65 4.59 -11.96
CA ALA A 40 -2.28 5.10 -12.08
C ALA A 40 -1.38 4.14 -12.88
N LYS A 41 -1.46 2.83 -12.63
CA LYS A 41 -0.73 1.80 -13.39
C LYS A 41 -1.16 1.77 -14.86
N ALA A 42 -2.45 1.88 -15.15
CA ALA A 42 -2.96 1.93 -16.52
C ALA A 42 -2.40 3.14 -17.29
N LEU A 43 -2.37 4.32 -16.66
CA LEU A 43 -1.78 5.52 -17.25
C LEU A 43 -0.26 5.36 -17.48
N ARG A 44 0.48 4.75 -16.54
CA ARG A 44 1.91 4.44 -16.73
C ARG A 44 2.14 3.42 -17.85
N LEU A 45 1.25 2.45 -18.02
CA LEU A 45 1.32 1.53 -19.15
C LEU A 45 1.17 2.26 -20.49
N ALA A 46 0.26 3.24 -20.57
CA ALA A 46 0.14 4.10 -21.74
C ALA A 46 1.36 4.98 -21.96
N GLU A 47 2.02 5.42 -20.88
CA GLU A 47 3.26 6.20 -20.97
C GLU A 47 4.38 5.40 -21.65
N HIS A 48 4.52 4.13 -21.31
CA HIS A 48 5.52 3.20 -21.86
C HIS A 48 5.19 2.67 -23.27
N ASP A 49 4.05 3.04 -23.85
CA ASP A 49 3.75 2.67 -25.24
C ASP A 49 4.78 3.35 -26.17
N PRO A 50 5.48 2.61 -27.05
CA PRO A 50 6.48 3.18 -27.95
C PRO A 50 5.95 4.25 -28.90
N SER A 51 4.63 4.30 -29.12
CA SER A 51 3.96 5.33 -29.91
C SER A 51 3.56 6.56 -29.09
N ASN A 52 3.60 6.48 -27.76
CA ASN A 52 3.29 7.61 -26.91
C ASN A 52 4.35 8.71 -27.08
N ARG A 53 3.88 9.93 -27.25
CA ARG A 53 4.69 11.15 -27.36
C ARG A 53 4.28 12.20 -26.33
N ARG A 54 3.53 11.83 -25.29
CA ARG A 54 3.12 12.74 -24.21
C ARG A 54 3.59 12.18 -22.87
N PRO A 55 4.66 12.74 -22.27
CA PRO A 55 5.08 12.39 -20.92
C PRO A 55 3.94 12.55 -19.91
N LEU A 56 3.88 11.63 -18.94
CA LEU A 56 2.84 11.60 -17.93
C LEU A 56 3.33 12.19 -16.60
N PHE A 57 2.61 13.19 -16.14
CA PHE A 57 2.79 13.82 -14.83
C PHE A 57 1.66 13.41 -13.90
N LEU A 58 1.98 12.65 -12.85
CA LEU A 58 1.01 12.20 -11.85
C LEU A 58 1.10 13.07 -10.59
N HIS A 59 -0.05 13.59 -10.15
CA HIS A 59 -0.16 14.29 -8.88
C HIS A 59 -1.22 13.62 -8.00
N ASP A 60 -0.78 13.07 -6.88
CA ASP A 60 -1.58 12.14 -6.08
C ASP A 60 -1.72 12.56 -4.60
N ALA A 61 -1.41 13.82 -4.29
CA ALA A 61 -1.58 14.40 -2.95
C ALA A 61 -3.05 14.35 -2.49
N ALA A 62 -3.28 14.39 -1.17
CA ALA A 62 -4.63 14.58 -0.65
C ALA A 62 -5.12 16.00 -0.94
N PHE A 63 -6.40 16.16 -1.26
CA PHE A 63 -7.02 17.47 -1.41
C PHE A 63 -7.63 17.90 -0.06
N ASP A 64 -6.81 18.59 0.74
CA ASP A 64 -7.24 19.14 2.04
C ASP A 64 -7.58 20.63 1.94
N ALA A 65 -6.85 21.38 1.10
CA ALA A 65 -7.11 22.77 0.81
C ALA A 65 -6.61 23.15 -0.58
N VAL A 66 -7.23 24.17 -1.18
CA VAL A 66 -6.96 24.61 -2.57
C VAL A 66 -5.50 25.02 -2.76
N GLU A 67 -4.99 25.97 -1.96
CA GLU A 67 -3.63 26.51 -2.13
C GLU A 67 -2.53 25.44 -2.03
N PRO A 68 -2.42 24.64 -0.94
CA PRO A 68 -1.33 23.66 -0.84
C PRO A 68 -1.42 22.55 -1.89
N TYR A 69 -2.62 22.17 -2.32
CA TYR A 69 -2.78 21.16 -3.36
C TYR A 69 -2.21 21.64 -4.71
N PHE A 70 -2.64 22.82 -5.17
CA PHE A 70 -2.19 23.33 -6.47
C PHE A 70 -0.73 23.82 -6.44
N ALA A 71 -0.22 24.29 -5.30
CA ALA A 71 1.21 24.55 -5.13
C ALA A 71 2.02 23.24 -5.25
N GLY A 72 1.60 22.18 -4.56
CA GLY A 72 2.23 20.86 -4.66
C GLY A 72 2.17 20.26 -6.07
N LEU A 73 1.10 20.54 -6.83
CA LEU A 73 1.02 20.18 -8.25
C LEU A 73 2.10 20.89 -9.09
N CYS A 74 2.27 22.19 -8.90
CA CYS A 74 3.30 22.98 -9.60
C CYS A 74 4.72 22.46 -9.30
N ASP A 75 5.02 22.20 -8.03
CA ASP A 75 6.33 21.69 -7.59
C ASP A 75 6.59 20.31 -8.19
N ARG A 76 5.58 19.43 -8.13
CA ARG A 76 5.68 18.07 -8.67
C ARG A 76 5.95 18.07 -10.16
N VAL A 77 5.16 18.82 -10.93
CA VAL A 77 5.27 18.88 -12.39
C VAL A 77 6.59 19.51 -12.82
N SER A 78 7.06 20.55 -12.11
CA SER A 78 8.36 21.17 -12.38
C SER A 78 9.52 20.20 -12.13
N THR A 79 9.45 19.44 -11.04
CA THR A 79 10.45 18.42 -10.70
C THR A 79 10.48 17.29 -11.73
N ASP A 80 9.30 16.77 -12.09
CA ASP A 80 9.16 15.70 -13.08
C ASP A 80 9.60 16.18 -14.48
N TYR A 81 9.37 17.45 -14.82
CA TYR A 81 9.85 18.04 -16.07
C TYR A 81 11.38 18.03 -16.15
N GLU A 82 12.07 18.38 -15.05
CA GLU A 82 13.54 18.34 -15.00
C GLU A 82 14.09 16.90 -15.08
N ILE A 83 13.32 15.89 -14.68
CA ILE A 83 13.67 14.48 -14.92
C ILE A 83 13.56 14.17 -16.42
N VAL A 84 12.43 14.51 -17.06
CA VAL A 84 12.24 14.31 -18.51
C VAL A 84 13.31 15.04 -19.33
N ARG A 85 13.61 16.30 -18.97
CA ARG A 85 14.65 17.10 -19.63
C ARG A 85 16.03 16.44 -19.56
N ARG A 86 16.40 15.90 -18.39
CA ARG A 86 17.70 15.22 -18.23
C ARG A 86 17.75 13.91 -19.02
N GLY A 87 16.69 13.08 -18.94
CA GLY A 87 16.61 11.85 -19.72
C GLY A 87 16.66 12.10 -21.24
N ALA A 88 15.94 13.12 -21.72
CA ALA A 88 16.00 13.53 -23.12
C ALA A 88 17.43 13.94 -23.55
N ALA A 89 18.17 14.64 -22.67
CA ALA A 89 19.55 15.05 -22.95
C ALA A 89 20.52 13.86 -23.06
N GLU A 90 20.29 12.79 -22.30
CA GLU A 90 21.06 11.53 -22.43
C GLU A 90 20.87 10.87 -23.80
N GLU A 91 19.71 11.10 -24.43
CA GLU A 91 19.38 10.65 -25.79
C GLU A 91 19.73 11.70 -26.87
N GLY A 92 20.41 12.78 -26.51
CA GLY A 92 20.83 13.83 -27.44
C GLY A 92 19.74 14.86 -27.80
N VAL A 93 18.59 14.84 -27.11
CA VAL A 93 17.50 15.82 -27.29
C VAL A 93 17.62 16.93 -26.25
N THR A 94 17.76 18.17 -26.69
CA THR A 94 17.87 19.33 -25.79
C THR A 94 16.51 19.98 -25.56
N LEU A 95 15.93 19.80 -24.38
CA LEU A 95 14.72 20.53 -23.95
C LEU A 95 15.09 21.80 -23.16
N VAL A 96 14.34 22.89 -23.38
CA VAL A 96 14.58 24.20 -22.76
C VAL A 96 14.22 24.16 -21.27
N PRO A 97 14.98 24.76 -20.33
CA PRO A 97 14.58 24.87 -18.93
C PRO A 97 13.18 25.51 -18.75
N LEU A 98 12.39 25.03 -17.80
CA LEU A 98 10.97 25.43 -17.68
C LEU A 98 10.79 26.92 -17.36
N ALA A 99 11.62 27.49 -16.48
CA ALA A 99 11.44 28.83 -15.90
C ALA A 99 9.96 29.09 -15.53
N PRO A 100 9.42 28.38 -14.50
CA PRO A 100 8.00 28.42 -14.20
C PRO A 100 7.54 29.85 -13.89
N PRO A 101 6.31 30.24 -14.31
CA PRO A 101 5.73 31.53 -13.96
C PRO A 101 5.80 31.78 -12.44
N ALA A 102 6.05 33.02 -12.02
CA ALA A 102 6.06 33.37 -10.60
C ALA A 102 4.64 33.34 -10.01
N ARG A 103 4.48 32.83 -8.78
CA ARG A 103 3.21 32.83 -8.03
C ARG A 103 2.87 34.27 -7.62
N SER A 104 1.74 34.79 -8.12
CA SER A 104 1.16 36.07 -7.66
C SER A 104 -0.09 35.81 -6.82
N PRO A 105 -0.20 36.32 -5.58
CA PRO A 105 -1.34 36.06 -4.70
C PRO A 105 -2.68 36.60 -5.26
N ALA A 106 -2.65 37.51 -6.23
CA ALA A 106 -3.85 38.01 -6.91
C ALA A 106 -4.48 37.00 -7.88
N VAL A 107 -3.74 35.96 -8.26
CA VAL A 107 -4.19 34.91 -9.19
C VAL A 107 -4.70 33.72 -8.39
N ALA A 108 -5.83 33.15 -8.80
CA ALA A 108 -6.35 31.92 -8.20
C ALA A 108 -5.33 30.76 -8.36
N PRO A 109 -5.17 29.88 -7.35
CA PRO A 109 -4.18 28.79 -7.41
C PRO A 109 -4.34 27.90 -8.65
N GLU A 110 -5.58 27.63 -9.07
CA GLU A 110 -5.90 26.81 -10.23
C GLU A 110 -5.43 27.46 -11.54
N ALA A 111 -5.54 28.79 -11.63
CA ALA A 111 -5.10 29.56 -12.79
C ALA A 111 -3.56 29.62 -12.85
N HIS A 112 -2.91 29.79 -11.70
CA HIS A 112 -1.45 29.72 -11.62
C HIS A 112 -0.93 28.33 -12.01
N ALA A 113 -1.54 27.26 -11.48
CA ALA A 113 -1.20 25.89 -11.85
C ALA A 113 -1.38 25.69 -13.36
N THR A 114 -2.50 26.13 -13.94
CA THR A 114 -2.70 26.05 -15.40
C THR A 114 -1.59 26.73 -16.19
N ALA A 115 -1.11 27.90 -15.75
CA ALA A 115 -0.02 28.60 -16.41
C ALA A 115 1.30 27.79 -16.37
N VAL A 116 1.62 27.17 -15.22
CA VAL A 116 2.79 26.27 -15.09
C VAL A 116 2.65 25.04 -15.99
N LEU A 117 1.48 24.38 -15.97
CA LEU A 117 1.22 23.19 -16.81
C LEU A 117 1.31 23.53 -18.31
N THR A 118 0.78 24.68 -18.71
CA THR A 118 0.88 25.18 -20.09
C THR A 118 2.33 25.41 -20.50
N ALA A 119 3.14 26.05 -19.64
CA ALA A 119 4.55 26.26 -19.92
C ALA A 119 5.29 24.93 -20.13
N VAL A 120 5.02 23.91 -19.30
CA VAL A 120 5.57 22.55 -19.49
C VAL A 120 5.14 21.96 -20.83
N ALA A 121 3.84 21.99 -21.14
CA ALA A 121 3.33 21.43 -22.38
C ALA A 121 3.95 22.12 -23.61
N GLU A 122 4.09 23.44 -23.59
CA GLU A 122 4.73 24.21 -24.67
C GLU A 122 6.21 23.85 -24.87
N ARG A 123 6.98 23.67 -23.78
CA ARG A 123 8.38 23.24 -23.90
C ARG A 123 8.52 21.84 -24.47
N LEU A 124 7.64 20.92 -24.05
CA LEU A 124 7.63 19.56 -24.58
C LEU A 124 7.17 19.53 -26.05
N SER A 125 6.23 20.40 -26.45
CA SER A 125 5.69 20.44 -27.81
C SER A 125 6.70 20.76 -28.91
N ALA A 126 7.91 21.21 -28.58
CA ALA A 126 8.98 21.38 -29.57
C ALA A 126 9.48 20.03 -30.14
N HIS A 127 9.39 18.94 -29.37
CA HIS A 127 9.92 17.62 -29.73
C HIS A 127 8.93 16.47 -29.51
N LEU A 128 7.85 16.71 -28.78
CA LEU A 128 6.86 15.75 -28.33
C LEU A 128 5.46 16.30 -28.60
N ASP A 129 4.41 15.53 -28.30
CA ASP A 129 3.03 15.95 -28.52
C ASP A 129 2.48 16.85 -27.39
N GLY A 130 3.31 17.19 -26.39
CA GLY A 130 2.94 17.99 -25.22
C GLY A 130 2.96 17.19 -23.93
N ALA A 131 2.03 17.47 -23.00
CA ALA A 131 1.99 16.87 -21.67
C ALA A 131 0.63 16.23 -21.36
N LEU A 132 0.65 15.13 -20.60
CA LEU A 132 -0.52 14.59 -19.91
C LEU A 132 -0.35 14.76 -18.40
N VAL A 133 -1.25 15.51 -17.77
CA VAL A 133 -1.27 15.71 -16.32
C VAL A 133 -2.49 15.00 -15.74
N ALA A 134 -2.28 14.06 -14.82
CA ALA A 134 -3.36 13.34 -14.16
C ALA A 134 -3.41 13.65 -12.65
N LEU A 135 -4.56 14.17 -12.21
CA LEU A 135 -4.86 14.49 -10.82
C LEU A 135 -5.59 13.29 -10.18
N LEU A 136 -4.89 12.57 -9.31
CA LEU A 136 -5.36 11.33 -8.68
C LEU A 136 -5.37 11.46 -7.13
N PRO A 137 -6.16 12.39 -6.56
CA PRO A 137 -6.07 12.69 -5.14
C PRO A 137 -6.32 11.45 -4.28
N ARG A 138 -5.49 11.24 -3.24
CA ARG A 138 -5.65 10.12 -2.30
C ARG A 138 -6.96 10.19 -1.51
N SER A 139 -7.38 11.41 -1.19
CA SER A 139 -8.61 11.75 -0.47
C SER A 139 -9.03 13.16 -0.85
N VAL A 140 -10.31 13.47 -0.65
CA VAL A 140 -10.87 14.81 -0.86
C VAL A 140 -11.64 15.18 0.40
N SER A 141 -11.05 16.02 1.24
CA SER A 141 -11.61 16.40 2.55
C SER A 141 -12.72 17.45 2.42
N ASP A 142 -12.64 18.32 1.40
CA ASP A 142 -13.67 19.30 1.04
C ASP A 142 -14.12 19.11 -0.42
N ALA A 143 -15.19 18.32 -0.60
CA ALA A 143 -15.74 18.01 -1.91
C ALA A 143 -16.29 19.24 -2.66
N ALA A 144 -16.80 20.25 -1.94
CA ALA A 144 -17.36 21.45 -2.54
C ALA A 144 -16.26 22.38 -3.08
N ALA A 145 -15.19 22.58 -2.30
CA ALA A 145 -14.01 23.30 -2.76
C ALA A 145 -13.36 22.58 -3.95
N TRP A 146 -13.21 21.25 -3.89
CA TRP A 146 -12.66 20.46 -5.00
C TRP A 146 -13.46 20.63 -6.29
N ARG A 147 -14.79 20.49 -6.19
CA ARG A 147 -15.70 20.70 -7.32
C ARG A 147 -15.54 22.09 -7.93
N LYS A 148 -15.55 23.13 -7.10
CA LYS A 148 -15.40 24.53 -7.54
C LYS A 148 -14.05 24.78 -8.20
N SER A 149 -12.97 24.19 -7.69
CA SER A 149 -11.64 24.30 -8.29
C SER A 149 -11.59 23.64 -9.66
N LEU A 150 -12.22 22.47 -9.85
CA LEU A 150 -12.27 21.85 -11.17
C LEU A 150 -13.20 22.55 -12.15
N GLU A 151 -14.30 23.15 -11.67
CA GLU A 151 -15.15 24.01 -12.51
C GLU A 151 -14.36 25.21 -13.04
N ARG A 152 -13.54 25.85 -12.19
CA ARG A 152 -12.64 26.94 -12.61
C ARG A 152 -11.59 26.43 -13.59
N LEU A 153 -10.92 25.33 -13.26
CA LEU A 153 -9.91 24.72 -14.12
C LEU A 153 -10.51 24.38 -15.50
N ALA A 154 -11.69 23.79 -15.56
CA ALA A 154 -12.37 23.42 -16.80
C ALA A 154 -12.70 24.63 -17.69
N ARG A 155 -12.94 25.82 -17.11
CA ARG A 155 -13.21 27.07 -17.84
C ARG A 155 -11.95 27.79 -18.31
N THR A 156 -10.78 27.48 -17.74
CA THR A 156 -9.52 28.09 -18.18
C THR A 156 -9.12 27.52 -19.54
N ALA A 157 -8.86 28.41 -20.51
CA ALA A 157 -8.35 28.04 -21.82
C ALA A 157 -6.99 27.34 -21.70
N ARG A 158 -6.77 26.31 -22.50
CA ARG A 158 -5.54 25.51 -22.53
C ARG A 158 -5.13 25.22 -23.97
N PRO A 159 -3.83 25.06 -24.24
CA PRO A 159 -3.38 24.60 -25.55
C PRO A 159 -3.73 23.11 -25.74
N PRO A 160 -3.95 22.63 -26.99
CA PRO A 160 -4.18 21.21 -27.28
C PRO A 160 -3.00 20.27 -26.89
N SER A 161 -1.82 20.84 -26.67
CA SER A 161 -0.66 20.13 -26.16
C SER A 161 -0.80 19.73 -24.69
N LEU A 162 -1.67 20.40 -23.92
CA LEU A 162 -1.91 20.09 -22.51
C LEU A 162 -3.19 19.28 -22.34
N ARG A 163 -3.05 17.99 -22.02
CA ARG A 163 -4.15 17.12 -21.61
C ARG A 163 -4.19 17.03 -20.09
N ILE A 164 -5.39 17.18 -19.53
CA ILE A 164 -5.62 16.98 -18.10
C ILE A 164 -6.62 15.86 -17.91
N ALA A 165 -6.35 14.96 -16.98
CA ALA A 165 -7.26 13.93 -16.52
C ALA A 165 -7.45 14.02 -15.01
N VAL A 166 -8.65 13.75 -14.52
CA VAL A 166 -8.94 13.81 -13.08
C VAL A 166 -9.73 12.60 -12.64
N LEU A 167 -9.26 11.95 -11.58
CA LEU A 167 -9.97 10.83 -10.96
C LEU A 167 -11.20 11.31 -10.19
N ASP A 168 -12.30 10.61 -10.40
CA ASP A 168 -13.56 10.79 -9.70
C ASP A 168 -14.18 9.42 -9.40
N ALA A 169 -15.00 9.37 -8.36
CA ALA A 169 -15.90 8.23 -8.15
C ALA A 169 -17.06 8.30 -9.16
N GLU A 170 -17.75 7.18 -9.39
CA GLU A 170 -18.89 7.11 -10.32
C GLU A 170 -19.98 8.14 -9.99
N ASP A 171 -20.37 8.21 -8.73
CA ASP A 171 -21.29 9.22 -8.18
C ASP A 171 -20.54 10.36 -7.44
N GLY A 172 -19.30 10.61 -7.85
CA GLY A 172 -18.42 11.58 -7.23
C GLY A 172 -18.82 13.04 -7.45
N PRO A 173 -18.20 13.97 -6.71
CA PRO A 173 -18.55 15.39 -6.73
C PRO A 173 -18.34 16.07 -8.09
N LEU A 174 -17.64 15.43 -9.04
CA LEU A 174 -17.40 15.97 -10.38
C LEU A 174 -18.44 15.51 -11.40
N SER A 175 -19.39 14.65 -11.00
CA SER A 175 -20.57 14.34 -11.78
C SER A 175 -21.32 15.63 -12.13
N GLY A 176 -21.47 15.88 -13.43
CA GLY A 176 -22.06 17.11 -13.99
C GLY A 176 -21.09 18.28 -14.21
N VAL A 177 -19.87 18.26 -13.68
CA VAL A 177 -18.86 19.30 -13.95
C VAL A 177 -18.09 19.00 -15.22
N LEU A 178 -17.56 17.78 -15.33
CA LEU A 178 -16.74 17.35 -16.47
C LEU A 178 -17.57 16.68 -17.59
N GLY A 179 -18.87 16.51 -17.33
CA GLY A 179 -19.81 15.80 -18.18
C GLY A 179 -20.16 14.41 -17.63
N PRO A 180 -21.20 13.76 -18.19
CA PRO A 180 -21.60 12.41 -17.79
C PRO A 180 -20.64 11.34 -18.31
N GLU A 181 -19.91 11.64 -19.39
CA GLU A 181 -18.95 10.73 -20.01
C GLU A 181 -17.60 10.75 -19.26
N GLY A 182 -17.04 9.57 -19.03
CA GLY A 182 -15.73 9.39 -18.42
C GLY A 182 -15.08 8.09 -18.86
N ALA A 183 -13.75 8.03 -18.80
CA ALA A 183 -13.01 6.80 -19.04
C ALA A 183 -13.13 5.93 -17.78
N ARG A 184 -13.94 4.87 -17.85
CA ARG A 184 -14.23 4.01 -16.69
C ARG A 184 -13.18 2.92 -16.56
N PHE A 185 -12.52 2.87 -15.41
CA PHE A 185 -11.71 1.74 -14.99
C PHE A 185 -12.54 0.90 -14.01
N SER A 186 -12.96 -0.27 -14.48
CA SER A 186 -13.59 -1.29 -13.65
C SER A 186 -13.26 -2.66 -14.22
N PHE A 187 -13.20 -3.65 -13.36
CA PHE A 187 -13.12 -5.06 -13.71
C PHE A 187 -14.05 -5.84 -12.77
N ASP A 188 -14.51 -6.99 -13.23
CA ASP A 188 -15.31 -7.89 -12.42
C ASP A 188 -14.40 -8.70 -11.49
N LEU A 189 -14.67 -8.65 -10.19
CA LEU A 189 -13.90 -9.39 -9.19
C LEU A 189 -14.13 -10.89 -9.29
N ASP A 190 -15.34 -11.33 -9.63
CA ASP A 190 -15.63 -12.75 -9.85
C ASP A 190 -14.87 -13.25 -11.09
N GLU A 191 -14.83 -12.48 -12.18
CA GLU A 191 -13.98 -12.82 -13.34
C GLU A 191 -12.49 -12.88 -12.97
N LEU A 192 -12.02 -12.00 -12.08
CA LEU A 192 -10.63 -12.03 -11.60
C LEU A 192 -10.34 -13.28 -10.77
N PHE A 193 -11.23 -13.66 -9.84
CA PHE A 193 -11.07 -14.87 -9.06
C PHE A 193 -11.16 -16.12 -9.93
N ASP A 194 -12.10 -16.17 -10.86
CA ASP A 194 -12.22 -17.27 -11.83
C ASP A 194 -10.96 -17.35 -12.71
N PHE A 195 -10.38 -16.20 -13.09
CA PHE A 195 -9.09 -16.18 -13.80
C PHE A 195 -7.95 -16.74 -12.92
N VAL A 196 -7.84 -16.34 -11.65
CA VAL A 196 -6.81 -16.85 -10.72
C VAL A 196 -6.96 -18.36 -10.50
N GLU A 197 -8.20 -18.82 -10.32
CA GLU A 197 -8.52 -20.25 -10.18
C GLU A 197 -8.16 -21.03 -11.45
N GLN A 198 -8.47 -20.48 -12.62
CA GLN A 198 -8.03 -21.04 -13.91
C GLN A 198 -6.51 -21.03 -14.06
N GLN A 199 -5.79 -20.01 -13.61
CA GLN A 199 -4.31 -20.00 -13.64
C GLN A 199 -3.72 -21.06 -12.71
N SER A 200 -4.35 -21.30 -11.55
CA SER A 200 -3.91 -22.34 -10.63
C SER A 200 -4.19 -23.77 -11.12
N SER A 201 -5.21 -23.94 -11.97
CA SER A 201 -5.62 -25.24 -12.52
C SER A 201 -5.07 -25.54 -13.91
N ARG A 202 -4.76 -24.51 -14.72
CA ARG A 202 -4.14 -24.70 -16.04
C ARG A 202 -2.69 -25.15 -15.85
N LYS A 203 -2.39 -26.38 -16.27
CA LYS A 203 -1.07 -26.70 -16.82
C LYS A 203 -0.87 -25.77 -18.01
N SER A 204 -0.07 -24.72 -17.82
CA SER A 204 0.17 -23.67 -18.81
C SER A 204 0.46 -24.25 -20.21
N GLU A 205 -0.30 -23.83 -21.23
CA GLU A 205 0.01 -24.03 -22.67
C GLU A 205 1.06 -23.02 -23.18
N GLY A 206 1.89 -22.45 -22.29
CA GLY A 206 3.13 -21.81 -22.70
C GLY A 206 4.10 -22.82 -23.32
N PRO A 207 5.20 -22.39 -23.96
CA PRO A 207 6.26 -23.30 -24.41
C PRO A 207 6.59 -24.21 -23.24
N ALA A 208 6.44 -25.53 -23.42
CA ALA A 208 6.36 -26.52 -22.35
C ALA A 208 7.29 -26.16 -21.19
N ALA A 209 6.75 -25.46 -20.19
CA ALA A 209 7.46 -25.27 -18.95
C ALA A 209 7.57 -26.68 -18.41
N SER A 210 8.81 -27.17 -18.24
CA SER A 210 9.04 -28.45 -17.57
C SER A 210 8.08 -28.52 -16.38
N PRO A 211 7.24 -29.56 -16.29
CA PRO A 211 6.23 -29.63 -15.23
C PRO A 211 6.92 -29.32 -13.92
N SER A 212 6.39 -28.36 -13.15
CA SER A 212 6.95 -28.02 -11.84
C SER A 212 7.27 -29.34 -11.15
N PRO A 213 8.54 -29.62 -10.80
CA PRO A 213 8.95 -30.95 -10.43
C PRO A 213 8.11 -31.39 -9.25
N THR A 214 7.20 -32.34 -9.49
CA THR A 214 6.43 -32.95 -8.42
C THR A 214 7.44 -33.59 -7.51
N LEU A 215 7.50 -33.14 -6.24
CA LEU A 215 8.42 -33.73 -5.29
C LEU A 215 8.16 -35.23 -5.25
N THR A 216 9.21 -36.01 -5.51
CA THR A 216 9.13 -37.47 -5.38
C THR A 216 8.81 -37.81 -3.92
N PRO A 217 8.25 -39.01 -3.64
CA PRO A 217 8.02 -39.44 -2.26
C PRO A 217 9.29 -39.34 -1.40
N GLN A 218 10.46 -39.59 -1.99
CA GLN A 218 11.75 -39.43 -1.31
C GLN A 218 12.05 -37.96 -0.99
N GLN A 219 11.88 -37.04 -1.94
CA GLN A 219 12.11 -35.61 -1.69
C GLN A 219 11.17 -35.03 -0.63
N ARG A 220 9.93 -35.54 -0.55
CA ARG A 220 9.01 -35.19 0.53
C ARG A 220 9.51 -35.72 1.87
N ALA A 221 9.85 -37.01 1.95
CA ALA A 221 10.39 -37.59 3.17
C ALA A 221 11.67 -36.88 3.64
N ASP A 222 12.57 -36.54 2.71
CA ASP A 222 13.79 -35.78 2.99
C ASP A 222 13.47 -34.38 3.56
N PHE A 223 12.47 -33.69 2.97
CA PHE A 223 12.01 -32.40 3.47
C PHE A 223 11.39 -32.51 4.88
N GLU A 224 10.51 -33.49 5.09
CA GLU A 224 9.85 -33.72 6.38
C GLU A 224 10.88 -34.10 7.45
N GLN A 225 11.88 -34.92 7.12
CA GLN A 225 12.97 -35.28 8.01
C GLN A 225 13.87 -34.07 8.33
N ALA A 226 14.19 -33.24 7.33
CA ALA A 226 15.05 -32.07 7.51
C ALA A 226 14.38 -30.95 8.31
N THR A 227 13.07 -30.75 8.13
CA THR A 227 12.33 -29.64 8.74
C THR A 227 11.51 -30.04 9.96
N GLY A 228 11.26 -31.33 10.15
CA GLY A 228 10.32 -31.86 11.13
C GLY A 228 8.85 -31.54 10.81
N ARG A 229 8.54 -31.09 9.60
CA ARG A 229 7.21 -30.59 9.22
C ARG A 229 6.59 -31.47 8.15
N THR A 230 5.39 -31.96 8.42
CA THR A 230 4.58 -32.74 7.48
C THR A 230 4.13 -31.89 6.29
N MET A 231 4.25 -32.44 5.08
CA MET A 231 3.70 -31.84 3.88
C MET A 231 2.27 -32.34 3.66
N PRO A 232 1.32 -31.46 3.28
CA PRO A 232 -0.01 -31.91 2.91
C PRO A 232 0.05 -32.76 1.63
N GLU A 233 -0.76 -33.82 1.58
CA GLU A 233 -1.02 -34.50 0.31
C GLU A 233 -1.63 -33.54 -0.71
N PRO A 234 -1.40 -33.71 -2.02
CA PRO A 234 -1.85 -32.76 -3.04
C PRO A 234 -3.35 -32.49 -3.01
N ALA A 235 -4.17 -33.50 -2.71
CA ALA A 235 -5.61 -33.36 -2.58
C ALA A 235 -6.00 -32.48 -1.38
N THR A 236 -5.37 -32.70 -0.22
CA THR A 236 -5.54 -31.89 1.00
C THR A 236 -5.07 -30.46 0.77
N ALA A 237 -3.91 -30.28 0.13
CA ALA A 237 -3.38 -28.96 -0.22
C ALA A 237 -4.35 -28.19 -1.12
N ALA A 238 -4.91 -28.84 -2.14
CA ALA A 238 -5.91 -28.25 -3.03
C ALA A 238 -7.20 -27.88 -2.28
N ALA A 239 -7.68 -28.75 -1.37
CA ALA A 239 -8.86 -28.47 -0.56
C ALA A 239 -8.67 -27.28 0.40
N ILE A 240 -7.50 -27.19 1.04
CA ILE A 240 -7.13 -26.03 1.88
C ILE A 240 -7.09 -24.76 1.03
N GLN A 241 -6.43 -24.79 -0.14
CA GLN A 241 -6.35 -23.66 -1.06
C GLN A 241 -7.74 -23.20 -1.50
N ALA A 242 -8.64 -24.13 -1.84
CA ALA A 242 -10.02 -23.82 -2.21
C ALA A 242 -10.75 -23.08 -1.08
N CYS A 243 -10.61 -23.52 0.17
CA CYS A 243 -11.20 -22.83 1.32
C CYS A 243 -10.64 -21.40 1.48
N PHE A 244 -9.34 -21.19 1.24
CA PHE A 244 -8.74 -19.85 1.32
C PHE A 244 -9.24 -18.91 0.21
N LEU A 245 -9.37 -19.41 -1.02
CA LEU A 245 -9.91 -18.66 -2.16
C LEU A 245 -11.38 -18.31 -1.96
N GLU A 246 -12.19 -19.26 -1.46
CA GLU A 246 -13.59 -19.03 -1.12
C GLU A 246 -13.72 -17.94 -0.04
N GLY A 247 -12.91 -18.04 1.03
CA GLY A 247 -12.91 -17.04 2.10
C GLY A 247 -12.52 -15.65 1.60
N ALA A 248 -11.52 -15.55 0.71
CA ALA A 248 -11.10 -14.30 0.10
C ALA A 248 -12.19 -13.71 -0.83
N ARG A 249 -12.85 -14.56 -1.63
CA ARG A 249 -13.97 -14.16 -2.51
C ARG A 249 -15.14 -13.61 -1.70
N ALA A 250 -15.49 -14.25 -0.59
CA ALA A 250 -16.51 -13.77 0.35
C ALA A 250 -16.11 -12.45 1.01
N ALA A 251 -14.85 -12.32 1.44
CA ALA A 251 -14.35 -11.10 2.09
C ALA A 251 -14.39 -9.88 1.15
N ALA A 252 -14.07 -10.08 -0.14
CA ALA A 252 -14.17 -9.04 -1.16
C ALA A 252 -15.60 -8.51 -1.34
N LYS A 253 -16.61 -9.32 -0.99
CA LYS A 253 -18.04 -8.96 -1.01
C LYS A 253 -18.55 -8.46 0.36
N ASN A 254 -17.65 -8.30 1.34
CA ASN A 254 -17.95 -7.99 2.74
C ASN A 254 -18.84 -9.04 3.45
N ASP A 255 -18.89 -10.29 2.96
CA ASP A 255 -19.58 -11.40 3.65
C ASP A 255 -18.62 -12.09 4.64
N PHE A 256 -18.37 -11.41 5.76
CA PHE A 256 -17.40 -11.89 6.76
C PHE A 256 -17.87 -13.16 7.49
N LYS A 257 -19.16 -13.47 7.46
CA LYS A 257 -19.69 -14.74 8.01
C LYS A 257 -19.24 -15.90 7.13
N ALA A 258 -19.47 -15.81 5.82
CA ALA A 258 -19.01 -16.83 4.86
C ALA A 258 -17.48 -16.94 4.87
N THR A 259 -16.75 -15.82 4.98
CA THR A 259 -15.28 -15.84 5.16
C THR A 259 -14.86 -16.66 6.38
N ALA A 260 -15.48 -16.43 7.54
CA ALA A 260 -15.15 -17.17 8.76
C ALA A 260 -15.49 -18.66 8.65
N GLU A 261 -16.59 -19.02 7.99
CA GLU A 261 -16.96 -20.43 7.74
C GLU A 261 -15.94 -21.13 6.83
N ALA A 262 -15.46 -20.47 5.77
CA ALA A 262 -14.43 -21.01 4.88
C ALA A 262 -13.08 -21.22 5.60
N TYR A 263 -12.60 -20.23 6.37
CA TYR A 263 -11.34 -20.38 7.12
C TYR A 263 -11.44 -21.37 8.27
N ARG A 264 -12.62 -21.54 8.88
CA ARG A 264 -12.86 -22.60 9.87
C ARG A 264 -12.71 -23.99 9.24
N ARG A 265 -13.32 -24.22 8.07
CA ARG A 265 -13.14 -25.47 7.32
C ARG A 265 -11.67 -25.73 6.98
N ALA A 266 -10.94 -24.71 6.52
CA ALA A 266 -9.51 -24.83 6.26
C ALA A 266 -8.72 -25.27 7.51
N ARG A 267 -8.99 -24.64 8.66
CA ARG A 267 -8.37 -24.99 9.94
C ARG A 267 -8.69 -26.43 10.34
N ASP A 268 -9.96 -26.82 10.27
CA ASP A 268 -10.40 -28.14 10.70
C ASP A 268 -9.80 -29.26 9.80
N LEU A 269 -9.63 -29.00 8.49
CA LEU A 269 -8.89 -29.87 7.58
C LEU A 269 -7.41 -29.99 7.98
N CYS A 270 -6.75 -28.87 8.28
CA CYS A 270 -5.34 -28.90 8.72
C CYS A 270 -5.18 -29.67 10.03
N HIS A 271 -6.10 -29.48 10.97
CA HIS A 271 -6.10 -30.17 12.25
C HIS A 271 -6.26 -31.69 12.10
N GLY A 272 -7.22 -32.13 11.28
CA GLY A 272 -7.46 -33.55 11.02
C GLY A 272 -6.25 -34.26 10.39
N GLU A 273 -5.46 -33.53 9.60
CA GLU A 273 -4.26 -34.03 8.92
C GLU A 273 -2.96 -33.75 9.70
N SER A 274 -3.05 -33.24 10.93
CA SER A 274 -1.90 -32.87 11.77
C SER A 274 -0.93 -31.87 11.12
N LEU A 275 -1.45 -30.97 10.29
CA LEU A 275 -0.69 -29.95 9.57
C LEU A 275 -0.58 -28.67 10.41
N ALA A 276 0.17 -28.74 11.52
CA ALA A 276 0.21 -27.69 12.55
C ALA A 276 0.57 -26.29 12.00
N ALA A 277 1.48 -26.20 11.03
CA ALA A 277 1.86 -24.92 10.43
C ALA A 277 0.71 -24.27 9.64
N GLN A 278 -0.02 -25.06 8.86
CA GLN A 278 -1.16 -24.62 8.08
C GLN A 278 -2.36 -24.36 8.99
N GLU A 279 -2.53 -25.14 10.06
CA GLU A 279 -3.56 -24.91 11.09
C GLU A 279 -3.34 -23.54 11.74
N ALA A 280 -2.11 -23.19 12.11
CA ALA A 280 -1.78 -21.88 12.67
C ALA A 280 -2.12 -20.73 11.69
N ALA A 281 -1.80 -20.89 10.40
CA ALA A 281 -2.11 -19.89 9.37
C ALA A 281 -3.63 -19.74 9.12
N ALA A 282 -4.37 -20.85 9.05
CA ALA A 282 -5.82 -20.84 8.91
C ALA A 282 -6.51 -20.24 10.14
N THR A 283 -6.01 -20.55 11.34
CA THR A 283 -6.48 -19.95 12.59
C THR A 283 -6.21 -18.44 12.61
N PHE A 284 -5.03 -17.99 12.17
CA PHE A 284 -4.72 -16.56 12.04
C PHE A 284 -5.70 -15.85 11.08
N ALA A 285 -5.96 -16.42 9.90
CA ALA A 285 -6.91 -15.87 8.93
C ALA A 285 -8.34 -15.82 9.49
N LEU A 286 -8.77 -16.85 10.22
CA LEU A 286 -10.06 -16.90 10.91
C LEU A 286 -10.19 -15.79 11.96
N GLY A 287 -9.11 -15.49 12.71
CA GLY A 287 -9.07 -14.36 13.63
C GLY A 287 -9.37 -13.02 12.95
N GLY A 288 -8.79 -12.81 11.76
CA GLY A 288 -9.07 -11.63 10.92
C GLY A 288 -10.52 -11.57 10.45
N ALA A 289 -11.09 -12.70 10.04
CA ALA A 289 -12.49 -12.77 9.63
C ALA A 289 -13.44 -12.42 10.79
N TYR A 290 -13.21 -12.93 11.99
CA TYR A 290 -14.00 -12.56 13.16
C TYR A 290 -13.87 -11.09 13.53
N LEU A 291 -12.67 -10.51 13.40
CA LEU A 291 -12.48 -9.08 13.66
C LEU A 291 -13.26 -8.22 12.66
N ALA A 292 -13.18 -8.54 11.37
CA ALA A 292 -13.93 -7.85 10.32
C ALA A 292 -15.46 -7.97 10.50
N ALA A 293 -15.93 -9.12 10.99
CA ALA A 293 -17.33 -9.35 11.37
C ALA A 293 -17.76 -8.65 12.68
N GLY A 294 -16.85 -7.94 13.37
CA GLY A 294 -17.11 -7.29 14.65
C GLY A 294 -17.20 -8.24 15.86
N ALA A 295 -16.91 -9.53 15.68
CA ALA A 295 -16.94 -10.56 16.72
C ALA A 295 -15.66 -10.54 17.58
N ARG A 296 -15.39 -9.42 18.26
CA ARG A 296 -14.13 -9.13 18.97
C ARG A 296 -13.70 -10.22 19.96
N PRO A 297 -14.56 -10.76 20.85
CA PRO A 297 -14.13 -11.82 21.79
C PRO A 297 -13.64 -13.07 21.07
N MET A 298 -14.28 -13.45 19.95
CA MET A 298 -13.88 -14.59 19.14
C MET A 298 -12.57 -14.32 18.42
N ALA A 299 -12.43 -13.14 17.79
CA ALA A 299 -11.20 -12.73 17.11
C ALA A 299 -9.99 -12.82 18.05
N GLN A 300 -10.14 -12.30 19.27
CA GLN A 300 -9.11 -12.35 20.28
C GLN A 300 -8.71 -13.78 20.67
N ALA A 301 -9.68 -14.62 21.03
CA ALA A 301 -9.39 -16.00 21.41
C ALA A 301 -8.71 -16.76 20.25
N THR A 302 -9.17 -16.51 19.02
CA THR A 302 -8.63 -17.15 17.81
C THR A 302 -7.21 -16.69 17.51
N TYR A 303 -6.89 -15.40 17.62
CA TYR A 303 -5.52 -14.91 17.47
C TYR A 303 -4.58 -15.47 18.55
N GLY A 304 -5.04 -15.53 19.81
CA GLY A 304 -4.28 -16.14 20.89
C GLY A 304 -3.94 -17.61 20.61
N GLN A 305 -4.91 -18.38 20.09
CA GLN A 305 -4.70 -19.77 19.67
C GLN A 305 -3.72 -19.87 18.50
N ALA A 306 -3.88 -19.04 17.47
CA ALA A 306 -2.97 -19.02 16.32
C ALA A 306 -1.52 -18.73 16.74
N ALA A 307 -1.32 -17.79 17.66
CA ALA A 307 -0.01 -17.46 18.20
C ALA A 307 0.63 -18.63 18.96
N LEU A 308 -0.17 -19.36 19.76
CA LEU A 308 0.29 -20.52 20.51
C LEU A 308 0.72 -21.66 19.56
N LEU A 309 -0.12 -22.02 18.59
CA LEU A 309 0.17 -23.04 17.58
C LEU A 309 1.44 -22.69 16.79
N ALA A 310 1.51 -21.45 16.28
CA ALA A 310 2.67 -20.99 15.54
C ALA A 310 3.96 -21.01 16.37
N ALA A 311 3.90 -20.64 17.65
CA ALA A 311 5.07 -20.65 18.54
C ALA A 311 5.58 -22.06 18.84
N GLN A 312 4.68 -23.05 18.95
CA GLN A 312 5.05 -24.46 19.12
C GLN A 312 5.84 -24.98 17.89
N GLU A 313 5.41 -24.58 16.69
CA GLU A 313 6.04 -24.91 15.42
C GLU A 313 7.24 -24.00 15.04
N LYS A 314 7.64 -23.12 15.96
CA LYS A 314 8.70 -22.11 15.76
C LYS A 314 8.47 -21.22 14.52
N LEU A 315 7.22 -20.98 14.18
CA LEU A 315 6.79 -20.06 13.12
C LEU A 315 6.72 -18.64 13.68
N TRP A 316 7.87 -18.10 14.10
CA TRP A 316 7.95 -16.86 14.87
C TRP A 316 7.28 -15.66 14.20
N THR A 317 7.37 -15.54 12.88
CA THR A 317 6.69 -14.48 12.11
C THR A 317 5.18 -14.57 12.26
N VAL A 318 4.60 -15.75 12.09
CA VAL A 318 3.14 -15.97 12.22
C VAL A 318 2.70 -15.78 13.66
N ALA A 319 3.48 -16.28 14.64
CA ALA A 319 3.17 -16.12 16.05
C ALA A 319 3.15 -14.64 16.47
N CYS A 320 4.14 -13.87 16.02
CA CYS A 320 4.21 -12.43 16.23
C CYS A 320 3.02 -11.71 15.58
N GLN A 321 2.75 -11.98 14.30
CA GLN A 321 1.62 -11.38 13.57
C GLN A 321 0.26 -11.70 14.23
N ALA A 322 0.08 -12.92 14.73
CA ALA A 322 -1.12 -13.29 15.47
C ALA A 322 -1.27 -12.50 16.77
N LYS A 323 -0.18 -12.29 17.53
CA LYS A 323 -0.21 -11.42 18.73
C LYS A 323 -0.44 -9.95 18.41
N LEU A 324 0.08 -9.45 17.29
CA LEU A 324 -0.26 -8.11 16.80
C LEU A 324 -1.75 -8.01 16.44
N GLY A 325 -2.32 -9.05 15.83
CA GLY A 325 -3.75 -9.16 15.58
C GLY A 325 -4.56 -9.11 16.88
N GLU A 326 -4.17 -9.90 17.89
CA GLU A 326 -4.77 -9.87 19.23
C GLU A 326 -4.72 -8.46 19.86
N ALA A 327 -3.56 -7.81 19.80
CA ALA A 327 -3.38 -6.46 20.30
C ALA A 327 -4.28 -5.44 19.59
N GLY A 328 -4.45 -5.59 18.27
CA GLY A 328 -5.36 -4.80 17.45
C GLY A 328 -6.82 -4.89 17.90
N VAL A 329 -7.27 -6.07 18.36
CA VAL A 329 -8.61 -6.24 18.95
C VAL A 329 -8.77 -5.36 20.21
N GLY A 330 -7.77 -5.39 21.10
CA GLY A 330 -7.76 -4.55 22.30
C GLY A 330 -7.73 -3.07 21.99
N TRP A 331 -6.90 -2.67 21.02
CA TRP A 331 -6.78 -1.29 20.55
C TRP A 331 -8.11 -0.72 20.04
N ILE A 332 -8.81 -1.45 19.16
CA ILE A 332 -10.12 -1.04 18.64
C ILE A 332 -11.17 -0.93 19.76
N GLY A 333 -11.02 -1.73 20.82
CA GLY A 333 -11.84 -1.66 22.03
C GLY A 333 -11.44 -0.57 23.03
N SER A 334 -10.37 0.19 22.76
CA SER A 334 -9.72 1.09 23.73
C SER A 334 -9.30 0.41 25.05
N ASP A 335 -9.14 -0.92 25.04
CA ASP A 335 -8.56 -1.69 26.15
C ASP A 335 -7.03 -1.68 26.02
N PHE A 336 -6.44 -0.51 26.32
CA PHE A 336 -5.01 -0.28 26.16
C PHE A 336 -4.16 -1.13 27.12
N VAL A 337 -4.72 -1.61 28.23
CA VAL A 337 -4.02 -2.52 29.14
C VAL A 337 -3.79 -3.86 28.45
N ARG A 338 -4.85 -4.41 27.84
CA ARG A 338 -4.76 -5.69 27.13
C ARG A 338 -3.96 -5.58 25.85
N ALA A 339 -4.12 -4.49 25.10
CA ALA A 339 -3.35 -4.23 23.89
C ALA A 339 -1.84 -4.14 24.20
N ALA A 340 -1.43 -3.38 25.23
CA ALA A 340 -0.03 -3.27 25.64
C ALA A 340 0.60 -4.64 25.96
N ARG A 341 -0.12 -5.48 26.71
CA ARG A 341 0.35 -6.84 27.02
C ARG A 341 0.55 -7.69 25.77
N ALA A 342 -0.41 -7.67 24.84
CA ALA A 342 -0.31 -8.44 23.60
C ALA A 342 0.83 -7.93 22.70
N TYR A 343 1.07 -6.61 22.64
CA TYR A 343 2.23 -6.03 21.96
C TYR A 343 3.57 -6.45 22.61
N ALA A 344 3.66 -6.45 23.94
CA ALA A 344 4.86 -6.93 24.64
C ALA A 344 5.16 -8.41 24.34
N GLU A 345 4.11 -9.25 24.31
CA GLU A 345 4.22 -10.66 23.91
C GLU A 345 4.65 -10.80 22.44
N ALA A 346 4.11 -9.98 21.53
CA ALA A 346 4.51 -9.94 20.13
C ALA A 346 5.99 -9.56 19.96
N ALA A 347 6.48 -8.58 20.73
CA ALA A 347 7.88 -8.16 20.73
C ALA A 347 8.82 -9.29 21.18
N SER A 348 8.43 -10.04 22.21
CA SER A 348 9.21 -11.20 22.68
C SER A 348 9.26 -12.32 21.62
N LEU A 349 8.15 -12.58 20.91
CA LEU A 349 8.13 -13.56 19.82
C LEU A 349 9.00 -13.10 18.63
N ALA A 350 8.97 -11.81 18.29
CA ALA A 350 9.81 -11.24 17.24
C ALA A 350 11.30 -11.32 17.60
N GLU A 351 11.68 -11.10 18.85
CA GLU A 351 13.05 -11.29 19.34
C GLU A 351 13.51 -12.74 19.19
N ARG A 352 12.68 -13.73 19.56
CA ARG A 352 13.00 -15.15 19.38
C ARG A 352 13.17 -15.56 17.92
N GLY A 353 12.49 -14.88 17.01
CA GLY A 353 12.57 -15.10 15.57
C GLY A 353 13.58 -14.22 14.84
N ASP A 354 14.33 -13.39 15.56
CA ASP A 354 15.25 -12.39 14.98
C ASP A 354 14.58 -11.47 13.93
N ILE A 355 13.35 -11.02 14.24
CA ILE A 355 12.52 -10.19 13.35
C ILE A 355 12.52 -8.74 13.82
N ALA A 356 13.65 -8.05 13.64
CA ALA A 356 13.87 -6.71 14.16
C ALA A 356 12.74 -5.72 13.83
N GLN A 357 12.26 -5.70 12.58
CA GLN A 357 11.19 -4.80 12.14
C GLN A 357 9.90 -4.96 12.97
N LEU A 358 9.44 -6.20 13.19
CA LEU A 358 8.23 -6.46 13.97
C LEU A 358 8.45 -6.20 15.47
N ARG A 359 9.67 -6.46 15.98
CA ARG A 359 10.02 -6.16 17.37
C ARG A 359 9.93 -4.66 17.66
N ILE A 360 10.53 -3.82 16.81
CA ILE A 360 10.52 -2.37 16.96
C ILE A 360 9.07 -1.85 16.94
N GLU A 361 8.27 -2.32 15.99
CA GLU A 361 6.88 -1.90 15.84
C GLU A 361 6.01 -2.32 17.04
N ALA A 362 6.16 -3.55 17.52
CA ALA A 362 5.44 -4.04 18.68
C ALA A 362 5.77 -3.21 19.94
N LEU A 363 7.05 -2.90 20.18
CA LEU A 363 7.48 -2.09 21.33
C LEU A 363 7.02 -0.63 21.23
N ARG A 364 6.99 -0.06 20.02
CA ARG A 364 6.43 1.28 19.78
C ARG A 364 4.95 1.32 20.17
N MET A 365 4.18 0.34 19.70
CA MET A 365 2.75 0.25 19.97
C MET A 365 2.43 -0.09 21.43
N GLU A 366 3.26 -0.91 22.10
CA GLU A 366 3.22 -1.11 23.55
C GLU A 366 3.34 0.24 24.28
N GLY A 367 4.37 1.03 23.95
CA GLY A 367 4.58 2.34 24.58
C GLY A 367 3.45 3.34 24.31
N LEU A 368 2.89 3.34 23.10
CA LEU A 368 1.72 4.17 22.78
C LEU A 368 0.49 3.79 23.61
N CYS A 369 0.23 2.48 23.81
CA CYS A 369 -0.84 2.02 24.70
C CYS A 369 -0.62 2.50 26.15
N HIS A 370 0.63 2.43 26.65
CA HIS A 370 0.98 2.95 27.96
C HIS A 370 0.78 4.46 28.08
N GLN A 371 1.11 5.23 27.05
CA GLN A 371 0.87 6.68 27.02
C GLN A 371 -0.63 7.00 27.08
N LEU A 372 -1.44 6.33 26.25
CA LEU A 372 -2.88 6.58 26.16
C LEU A 372 -3.62 6.28 27.47
N ARG A 373 -3.11 5.37 28.29
CA ARG A 373 -3.65 5.08 29.64
C ARG A 373 -3.02 5.92 30.76
N GLY A 374 -2.15 6.88 30.44
CA GLY A 374 -1.47 7.75 31.41
C GLY A 374 -0.30 7.09 32.17
N ALA A 375 0.16 5.91 31.75
CA ALA A 375 1.30 5.20 32.35
C ALA A 375 2.62 5.62 31.69
N GLU A 376 3.01 6.88 31.84
CA GLU A 376 4.15 7.47 31.11
C GLU A 376 5.48 6.76 31.36
N ALA A 377 5.75 6.31 32.59
CA ALA A 377 7.00 5.61 32.91
C ALA A 377 7.15 4.31 32.09
N ASP A 378 6.08 3.52 31.98
CA ASP A 378 6.06 2.31 31.17
C ASP A 378 6.20 2.63 29.68
N ALA A 379 5.58 3.71 29.22
CA ALA A 379 5.68 4.16 27.82
C ALA A 379 7.13 4.47 27.44
N ILE A 380 7.84 5.21 28.30
CA ILE A 380 9.27 5.51 28.13
C ILE A 380 10.09 4.23 28.11
N GLN A 381 9.80 3.26 28.99
CA GLN A 381 10.52 2.00 29.04
C GLN A 381 10.33 1.19 27.73
N ALA A 382 9.10 1.09 27.23
CA ALA A 382 8.80 0.39 25.99
C ALA A 382 9.49 1.05 24.79
N TRP A 383 9.45 2.38 24.67
CA TRP A 383 10.12 3.11 23.59
C TRP A 383 11.64 3.02 23.66
N ARG A 384 12.24 3.01 24.85
CA ARG A 384 13.69 2.74 25.00
C ARG A 384 14.05 1.36 24.44
N ARG A 385 13.30 0.32 24.81
CA ARG A 385 13.49 -1.04 24.27
C ARG A 385 13.34 -1.06 22.74
N ALA A 386 12.43 -0.28 22.17
CA ALA A 386 12.25 -0.17 20.73
C ALA A 386 13.47 0.50 20.05
N ILE A 387 14.02 1.53 20.68
CA ILE A 387 15.23 2.22 20.20
C ILE A 387 16.43 1.28 20.28
N ASP A 388 16.62 0.57 21.39
CA ASP A 388 17.70 -0.40 21.55
C ASP A 388 17.63 -1.49 20.46
N ALA A 389 16.42 -2.00 20.19
CA ALA A 389 16.19 -2.97 19.12
C ALA A 389 16.51 -2.41 17.73
N GLY A 390 16.17 -1.15 17.46
CA GLY A 390 16.46 -0.51 16.17
C GLY A 390 17.91 -0.09 16.00
N THR A 391 18.62 0.26 17.08
CA THR A 391 20.07 0.52 17.03
C THR A 391 20.86 -0.75 16.74
N ALA A 392 20.40 -1.91 17.23
CA ALA A 392 21.00 -3.20 16.95
C ALA A 392 20.66 -3.75 15.55
N ALA A 393 19.62 -3.22 14.88
CA ALA A 393 19.17 -3.70 13.59
C ALA A 393 20.01 -3.13 12.43
N ASP A 394 20.07 -3.89 11.33
CA ASP A 394 20.70 -3.41 10.09
C ASP A 394 19.92 -2.22 9.46
N GLU A 395 20.58 -1.54 8.53
CA GLU A 395 20.03 -0.34 7.89
C GLU A 395 18.72 -0.60 7.13
N ARG A 396 18.60 -1.76 6.49
CA ARG A 396 17.39 -2.13 5.74
C ARG A 396 16.22 -2.35 6.70
N ALA A 397 16.44 -3.06 7.79
CA ALA A 397 15.45 -3.31 8.83
C ALA A 397 15.02 -2.01 9.51
N ARG A 398 15.96 -1.10 9.82
CA ARG A 398 15.66 0.24 10.36
C ARG A 398 14.74 1.01 9.43
N ARG A 399 15.07 1.11 8.13
CA ARG A 399 14.27 1.85 7.13
C ARG A 399 12.88 1.26 6.89
N ALA A 400 12.76 -0.07 6.98
CA ALA A 400 11.48 -0.76 6.84
C ALA A 400 10.61 -0.72 8.11
N SER A 401 11.14 -0.22 9.23
CA SER A 401 10.47 -0.20 10.54
C SER A 401 9.96 1.19 10.92
N THR A 402 9.36 1.29 12.11
CA THR A 402 8.92 2.53 12.74
C THR A 402 9.98 3.14 13.68
N PHE A 403 11.26 2.78 13.49
CA PHE A 403 12.38 3.29 14.29
C PHE A 403 12.45 4.83 14.34
N HIS A 404 12.29 5.48 13.18
CA HIS A 404 12.31 6.94 13.11
C HIS A 404 11.20 7.58 13.96
N GLU A 405 10.01 7.00 13.92
CA GLU A 405 8.84 7.49 14.64
C GLU A 405 9.04 7.35 16.16
N VAL A 406 9.54 6.21 16.64
CA VAL A 406 9.74 6.00 18.08
C VAL A 406 10.83 6.91 18.67
N VAL A 407 11.93 7.13 17.92
CA VAL A 407 12.99 8.07 18.30
C VAL A 407 12.44 9.50 18.40
N THR A 408 11.69 9.93 17.39
CA THR A 408 11.07 11.27 17.36
C THR A 408 10.09 11.45 18.52
N THR A 409 9.22 10.47 18.73
CA THR A 409 8.20 10.52 19.79
C THR A 409 8.81 10.63 21.18
N LEU A 410 9.84 9.82 21.48
CA LEU A 410 10.51 9.89 22.77
C LEU A 410 11.33 11.18 22.93
N ALA A 411 12.00 11.65 21.87
CA ALA A 411 12.72 12.93 21.90
C ALA A 411 11.78 14.11 22.20
N ASP A 412 10.61 14.16 21.56
CA ASP A 412 9.61 15.21 21.79
C ASP A 412 9.07 15.15 23.22
N LEU A 413 8.85 13.96 23.79
CA LEU A 413 8.46 13.82 25.19
C LEU A 413 9.54 14.34 26.14
N LEU A 414 10.80 13.98 25.92
CA LEU A 414 11.93 14.44 26.73
C LEU A 414 12.09 15.96 26.65
N GLU A 415 11.90 16.54 25.47
CA GLU A 415 11.95 17.98 25.27
C GLU A 415 10.86 18.72 26.05
N ARG A 416 9.61 18.21 26.03
CA ARG A 416 8.51 18.74 26.86
C ARG A 416 8.80 18.66 28.36
N ARG A 417 9.63 17.70 28.78
CA ARG A 417 10.08 17.52 30.18
C ARG A 417 11.33 18.37 30.52
N GLY A 418 11.81 19.19 29.60
CA GLY A 418 13.01 20.02 29.79
C GLY A 418 14.34 19.26 29.63
N LEU A 419 14.30 17.99 29.20
CA LEU A 419 15.46 17.11 29.01
C LEU A 419 16.04 17.26 27.60
N ARG A 420 16.41 18.50 27.25
CA ARG A 420 16.83 18.87 25.88
C ARG A 420 18.07 18.12 25.41
N ALA A 421 19.06 17.91 26.27
CA ALA A 421 20.29 17.22 25.91
C ALA A 421 20.02 15.76 25.50
N GLN A 422 19.13 15.07 26.23
CA GLN A 422 18.72 13.71 25.92
C GLN A 422 17.90 13.64 24.63
N ALA A 423 17.01 14.61 24.39
CA ALA A 423 16.26 14.70 23.14
C ALA A 423 17.18 14.88 21.91
N VAL A 424 18.19 15.76 22.01
CA VAL A 424 19.20 15.95 20.96
C VAL A 424 19.98 14.66 20.70
N HIS A 425 20.41 13.98 21.77
CA HIS A 425 21.13 12.70 21.64
C HIS A 425 20.31 11.64 20.89
N LEU A 426 19.01 11.51 21.22
CA LEU A 426 18.14 10.58 20.51
C LEU A 426 17.99 10.92 19.03
N ARG A 427 17.79 12.19 18.68
CA ARG A 427 17.65 12.60 17.28
C ARG A 427 18.91 12.31 16.46
N ALA A 428 20.09 12.43 17.06
CA ALA A 428 21.35 12.08 16.40
C ALA A 428 21.44 10.58 16.01
N LEU A 429 20.67 9.69 16.63
CA LEU A 429 20.62 8.28 16.24
C LEU A 429 19.99 8.07 14.85
N LEU A 430 19.19 9.02 14.36
CA LEU A 430 18.59 8.94 13.03
C LEU A 430 19.62 9.11 11.91
N ASP A 431 20.67 9.90 12.18
CA ASP A 431 21.76 10.16 11.24
C ASP A 431 22.93 9.18 11.40
N ALA A 432 22.98 8.44 12.51
CA ALA A 432 24.02 7.47 12.78
C ALA A 432 23.88 6.24 11.86
N PRO A 433 24.96 5.82 11.16
CA PRO A 433 24.95 4.59 10.38
C PRO A 433 24.62 3.40 11.30
N ALA A 434 23.82 2.44 10.81
CA ALA A 434 23.57 1.19 11.53
C ALA A 434 24.91 0.56 11.95
N THR A 435 25.00 0.05 13.19
CA THR A 435 26.26 -0.45 13.74
C THR A 435 26.91 -1.48 12.83
N ALA A 436 28.23 -1.38 12.68
CA ALA A 436 29.08 -2.11 11.73
C ALA A 436 29.24 -3.62 12.02
N ALA A 437 28.16 -4.34 12.28
CA ALA A 437 28.17 -5.81 12.27
C ALA A 437 28.26 -6.38 10.83
N ASP A 438 28.03 -5.54 9.81
CA ASP A 438 27.98 -5.92 8.38
C ASP A 438 29.33 -5.87 7.63
N ALA A 439 30.43 -5.49 8.29
CA ALA A 439 31.75 -5.50 7.64
C ALA A 439 32.38 -6.90 7.54
N ALA A 440 31.74 -7.94 8.09
CA ALA A 440 32.27 -9.31 8.14
C ALA A 440 31.55 -10.31 7.21
N GLN A 441 30.60 -9.88 6.37
CA GLN A 441 29.84 -10.75 5.45
C GLN A 441 29.84 -10.31 3.98
N LYS A 442 30.78 -9.46 3.58
CA LYS A 442 31.21 -9.31 2.18
C LYS A 442 32.61 -9.87 2.03
#